data_AF-A0A2D8QIS6-F1
#
_entry.id   AF-A0A2D8QIS6-F1
#
_cell.length_a   1.000
_cell.length_b   1.000
_cell.length_c   1.000
_cell.angle_alpha   90.00
_cell.angle_beta   90.00
_cell.angle_gamma   90.00
#
_symmetry.space_group_name_H-M   'P 1'
#
loop_
_entity.id
_entity.type
_entity.pdbx_description
1 polymer ?
#
loop_
_entity_poly.entity_id
_entity_poly.type
_entity_poly.pdbx_seq_one_letter_code
_entity_poly.pdbx_strand_id
1 'polypeptide(L)'
;MEVKLKPPEWDLGNLYIGISDPKIGSDLKVISFKTQKFMNSYKGNVCKLDNNQFYRALREYEAINALSIKVRSFCDLMRLKKTSDHALLSFWQNTSEELNRLSSLLT
;
A
#
# COMPACT_ATOMS: atom_id res chain seq x y z
N MET A 1 36.57 -25.26 -4.80
CA MET A 1 36.04 -23.92 -4.44
C MET A 1 34.54 -23.98 -4.59
N GLU A 2 33.78 -23.90 -3.51
CA GLU A 2 32.31 -23.79 -3.60
C GLU A 2 31.96 -22.41 -4.16
N VAL A 3 31.33 -22.39 -5.33
CA VAL A 3 30.74 -21.17 -5.87
C VAL A 3 29.47 -20.90 -5.08
N LYS A 4 29.49 -19.92 -4.17
CA LYS A 4 28.26 -19.41 -3.54
C LYS A 4 27.42 -18.74 -4.63
N LEU A 5 26.46 -19.49 -5.18
CA LEU A 5 25.44 -18.95 -6.07
C LEU A 5 24.48 -18.10 -5.23
N LYS A 6 24.51 -16.79 -5.42
CA LYS A 6 23.51 -15.88 -4.87
C LYS A 6 22.23 -16.02 -5.71
N PRO A 7 21.07 -16.34 -5.13
CA PRO A 7 19.83 -16.41 -5.88
C PRO A 7 19.49 -15.03 -6.48
N PRO A 8 18.76 -14.98 -7.62
CA PRO A 8 18.36 -13.72 -8.21
C PRO A 8 17.50 -12.92 -7.22
N GLU A 9 17.82 -11.63 -7.06
CA GLU A 9 17.08 -10.72 -6.20
C GLU A 9 16.17 -9.84 -7.06
N TRP A 10 14.94 -9.60 -6.58
CA TRP A 10 14.04 -8.65 -7.20
C TRP A 10 14.58 -7.24 -7.01
N ASP A 11 14.75 -6.50 -8.10
CA ASP A 11 14.98 -5.06 -8.06
C ASP A 11 13.65 -4.36 -7.74
N LEU A 12 13.61 -3.72 -6.56
CA LEU A 12 12.44 -3.03 -6.06
C LEU A 12 12.57 -1.50 -6.17
N GLY A 13 13.68 -0.99 -6.74
CA GLY A 13 13.95 0.44 -6.86
C GLY A 13 12.88 1.21 -7.64
N ASN A 14 12.18 0.53 -8.56
CA ASN A 14 11.03 1.08 -9.28
C ASN A 14 9.80 1.34 -8.38
N LEU A 15 9.69 0.65 -7.24
CA LEU A 15 8.65 0.88 -6.24
C LEU A 15 9.13 1.94 -5.23
N TYR A 16 10.22 1.61 -4.52
CA TYR A 16 10.87 2.44 -3.51
C TYR A 16 12.35 2.06 -3.40
N ILE A 17 13.21 3.02 -3.04
CA ILE A 17 14.66 2.78 -2.96
C ILE A 17 15.07 1.96 -1.73
N GLY A 18 14.19 1.81 -0.74
CA GLY A 18 14.44 1.07 0.50
C GLY A 18 13.36 1.30 1.56
N ILE A 19 13.45 0.63 2.71
CA ILE A 19 12.45 0.74 3.80
C ILE A 19 12.37 2.15 4.44
N SER A 20 13.42 2.96 4.25
CA SER A 20 13.49 4.33 4.73
C SER A 20 13.20 5.36 3.64
N ASP A 21 12.71 4.93 2.47
CA ASP A 21 12.32 5.85 1.40
C ASP A 21 11.16 6.74 1.89
N PRO A 22 11.34 8.08 1.93
CA PRO A 22 10.30 8.99 2.41
C PRO A 22 9.02 8.94 1.55
N LYS A 23 9.10 8.45 0.30
CA LYS A 23 7.91 8.24 -0.55
C LYS A 23 6.92 7.26 0.07
N ILE A 24 7.37 6.27 0.85
CA ILE A 24 6.46 5.32 1.53
C ILE A 24 5.55 6.09 2.49
N GLY A 25 6.13 6.95 3.32
CA GLY A 25 5.38 7.79 4.25
C GLY A 25 4.45 8.78 3.53
N SER A 26 4.90 9.37 2.42
CA SER A 26 4.06 10.23 1.59
C SER A 26 2.89 9.48 0.96
N ASP A 27 3.12 8.29 0.41
CA ASP A 27 2.08 7.46 -0.21
C ASP A 27 1.06 7.00 0.84
N LEU A 28 1.49 6.60 2.05
CA LEU A 28 0.59 6.29 3.17
C LEU A 28 -0.30 7.48 3.57
N LYS A 29 0.25 8.70 3.63
CA LYS A 29 -0.53 9.92 3.89
C LYS A 29 -1.55 10.18 2.77
N VAL A 30 -1.18 9.96 1.51
CA VAL A 30 -2.09 10.10 0.36
C VAL A 30 -3.21 9.08 0.42
N ILE A 31 -2.92 7.81 0.74
CA ILE A 31 -3.93 6.77 0.93
C ILE A 31 -4.88 7.19 2.05
N SER A 32 -4.35 7.57 3.22
CA SER A 32 -5.17 7.98 4.36
C SER A 32 -6.11 9.14 4.03
N PHE A 33 -5.58 10.21 3.42
CA PHE A 33 -6.38 11.35 3.01
C PHE A 33 -7.49 10.98 2.01
N LYS A 34 -7.14 10.21 0.97
CA LYS A 34 -8.10 9.78 -0.06
C LYS A 34 -9.16 8.85 0.51
N THR A 35 -8.79 7.90 1.37
CA THR A 35 -9.74 7.02 2.06
C THR A 35 -10.72 7.83 2.89
N GLN A 36 -10.25 8.78 3.72
CA GLN A 36 -11.15 9.60 4.52
C GLN A 36 -12.09 10.43 3.67
N LYS A 37 -11.57 11.05 2.59
CA LYS A 37 -12.37 11.81 1.64
C LYS A 37 -13.44 10.92 0.98
N PHE A 38 -13.05 9.75 0.50
CA PHE A 38 -13.94 8.78 -0.13
C PHE A 38 -15.08 8.38 0.82
N MET A 39 -14.75 8.04 2.07
CA MET A 39 -15.76 7.69 3.08
C MET A 39 -16.71 8.84 3.36
N ASN A 40 -16.20 10.07 3.49
CA ASN A 40 -17.05 11.24 3.72
C ASN A 40 -17.99 11.52 2.54
N SER A 41 -17.54 11.25 1.30
CA SER A 41 -18.31 11.52 0.09
C SER A 41 -19.35 10.43 -0.22
N TYR A 42 -19.05 9.16 0.03
CA TYR A 42 -19.82 8.05 -0.54
C TYR A 42 -20.46 7.10 0.48
N LYS A 43 -20.01 7.07 1.75
CA LYS A 43 -20.53 6.14 2.75
C LYS A 43 -22.05 6.28 2.91
N GLY A 44 -22.77 5.16 2.77
CA GLY A 44 -24.23 5.11 2.91
C GLY A 44 -25.04 5.79 1.81
N ASN A 45 -24.38 6.39 0.80
CA ASN A 45 -25.03 7.14 -0.28
C ASN A 45 -24.73 6.60 -1.68
N VAL A 46 -23.97 5.51 -1.82
CA VAL A 46 -23.59 4.92 -3.12
C VAL A 46 -24.81 4.64 -4.02
N CYS A 47 -25.91 4.14 -3.46
CA CYS A 47 -27.13 3.82 -4.21
C CYS A 47 -27.86 5.05 -4.78
N LYS A 48 -27.48 6.27 -4.36
CA LYS A 48 -28.09 7.53 -4.81
C LYS A 48 -27.25 8.22 -5.89
N LEU A 49 -26.09 7.66 -6.26
CA LEU A 49 -25.21 8.24 -7.26
C LEU A 49 -25.77 8.00 -8.66
N ASP A 50 -25.68 9.01 -9.51
CA ASP A 50 -25.87 8.82 -10.95
C ASP A 50 -24.69 8.06 -11.59
N ASN A 51 -24.83 7.65 -12.86
CA ASN A 51 -23.81 6.89 -13.58
C ASN A 51 -22.43 7.57 -13.59
N ASN A 52 -22.37 8.90 -13.76
CA ASN A 52 -21.12 9.64 -13.82
C ASN A 52 -20.49 9.81 -12.43
N GLN A 53 -21.32 9.95 -11.40
CA GLN A 53 -20.88 10.01 -10.00
C GLN A 53 -20.38 8.66 -9.53
N PHE A 54 -21.08 7.57 -9.87
CA PHE A 54 -20.65 6.21 -9.57
C PHE A 54 -19.33 5.86 -10.27
N TYR A 55 -19.20 6.19 -11.56
CA TYR A 55 -17.94 6.02 -12.28
C TYR A 55 -16.79 6.76 -11.59
N ARG A 56 -17.00 8.01 -11.17
CA ARG A 56 -15.98 8.77 -10.42
C ARG A 56 -15.63 8.10 -9.09
N ALA A 57 -16.62 7.66 -8.32
CA ALA A 57 -16.39 6.93 -7.07
C ALA A 57 -15.56 5.67 -7.31
N LEU A 58 -15.88 4.87 -8.34
CA LEU A 58 -15.13 3.67 -8.69
C LEU A 58 -13.67 4.00 -9.01
N ARG A 59 -13.40 5.04 -9.81
CA ARG A 59 -12.03 5.47 -10.14
C ARG A 59 -11.25 5.95 -8.92
N GLU A 60 -11.91 6.65 -7.99
CA GLU A 60 -11.28 7.06 -6.73
C GLU A 60 -10.91 5.85 -5.87
N TYR A 61 -11.81 4.88 -5.76
CA TYR A 61 -11.57 3.62 -5.05
C TYR A 61 -10.41 2.82 -5.67
N GLU A 62 -10.40 2.65 -7.00
CA GLU A 62 -9.32 1.98 -7.73
C GLU A 62 -7.97 2.65 -7.47
N ALA A 63 -7.93 3.99 -7.47
CA ALA A 63 -6.69 4.74 -7.22
C ALA A 63 -6.16 4.53 -5.78
N ILE A 64 -7.06 4.47 -4.78
CA ILE A 64 -6.69 4.15 -3.39
C ILE A 64 -6.14 2.73 -3.30
N ASN A 65 -6.81 1.77 -3.93
CA ASN A 65 -6.42 0.37 -3.90
C ASN A 65 -5.08 0.14 -4.62
N ALA A 66 -4.89 0.73 -5.80
CA ALA A 66 -3.64 0.63 -6.55
C ALA A 66 -2.43 1.14 -5.75
N LEU A 67 -2.58 2.27 -5.05
CA LEU A 67 -1.51 2.82 -4.22
C LEU A 67 -1.27 1.95 -2.97
N SER A 68 -2.33 1.44 -2.34
CA SER A 68 -2.24 0.50 -1.22
C SER A 68 -1.52 -0.80 -1.60
N ILE A 69 -1.85 -1.36 -2.77
CA ILE A 69 -1.20 -2.56 -3.33
C ILE A 69 0.28 -2.28 -3.59
N LYS A 70 0.64 -1.15 -4.20
CA LYS A 70 2.04 -0.76 -4.43
C LYS A 70 2.84 -0.78 -3.12
N VAL A 71 2.33 -0.14 -2.06
CA VAL A 71 3.00 -0.11 -0.74
C VAL A 71 3.10 -1.53 -0.16
N ARG A 72 1.99 -2.27 -0.11
CA ARG A 72 1.93 -3.63 0.45
C ARG A 72 2.88 -4.59 -0.25
N SER A 73 2.87 -4.61 -1.58
CA SER A 73 3.75 -5.47 -2.38
C SER A 73 5.23 -5.19 -2.10
N PHE A 74 5.62 -3.91 -1.95
CA PHE A 74 6.99 -3.59 -1.54
C PHE A 74 7.31 -4.13 -0.15
N CYS A 75 6.46 -3.89 0.85
CA CYS A 75 6.68 -4.38 2.21
C CYS A 75 6.80 -5.91 2.27
N ASP A 76 5.92 -6.62 1.58
CA ASP A 76 5.91 -8.08 1.56
C ASP A 76 7.16 -8.65 0.87
N LEU A 77 7.53 -8.10 -0.30
CA LEU A 77 8.75 -8.51 -1.02
C LEU A 77 10.02 -8.18 -0.23
N MET A 78 10.05 -7.03 0.44
CA MET A 78 11.16 -6.64 1.30
C MET A 78 11.33 -7.62 2.46
N ARG A 79 10.24 -7.99 3.17
CA ARG A 79 10.27 -8.97 4.27
C ARG A 79 10.87 -10.31 3.85
N LEU A 80 10.59 -10.77 2.63
CA LEU A 80 11.13 -12.03 2.12
C LEU A 80 12.65 -12.00 1.88
N LYS A 81 13.27 -10.81 1.72
CA LYS A 81 14.73 -10.70 1.51
C LYS A 81 15.54 -11.08 2.76
N LYS A 82 15.05 -10.77 3.96
CA LYS A 82 15.81 -11.00 5.21
C LYS A 82 14.89 -11.14 6.42
N THR A 83 14.32 -12.33 6.59
CA THR A 83 13.30 -12.63 7.61
C THR A 83 13.75 -12.48 9.06
N SER A 84 15.06 -12.44 9.33
CA SER A 84 15.65 -12.26 10.67
C SER A 84 16.01 -10.81 11.02
N ASP A 85 15.72 -9.85 10.15
CA ASP A 85 16.03 -8.43 10.38
C ASP A 85 14.90 -7.73 11.17
N HIS A 86 15.18 -7.35 12.41
CA HIS A 86 14.21 -6.70 13.29
C HIS A 86 13.68 -5.37 12.73
N ALA A 87 14.51 -4.56 12.07
CA ALA A 87 14.07 -3.29 11.52
C ALA A 87 13.07 -3.49 10.37
N LEU A 88 13.32 -4.52 9.56
CA LEU A 88 12.45 -4.94 8.46
C LEU A 88 11.11 -5.50 8.96
N LEU A 89 11.14 -6.31 10.03
CA LEU A 89 9.95 -6.85 10.68
C LEU A 89 9.07 -5.73 11.24
N SER A 90 9.65 -4.79 11.99
CA SER A 90 8.91 -3.63 12.52
C SER A 90 8.36 -2.74 11.41
N PHE A 91 9.13 -2.48 10.36
CA PHE A 91 8.67 -1.73 9.19
C PHE A 91 7.47 -2.42 8.51
N TRP A 92 7.57 -3.74 8.27
CA TRP A 92 6.50 -4.52 7.65
C TRP A 92 5.24 -4.56 8.51
N GLN A 93 5.39 -4.76 9.82
CA GLN A 93 4.27 -4.80 10.76
C GLN A 93 3.55 -3.44 10.82
N ASN A 94 4.28 -2.36 11.10
CA ASN A 94 3.71 -1.01 11.21
C ASN A 94 2.98 -0.60 9.92
N THR A 95 3.58 -0.89 8.75
CA THR A 95 2.96 -0.57 7.47
C THR A 95 1.74 -1.43 7.19
N SER A 96 1.79 -2.73 7.53
CA SER A 96 0.66 -3.64 7.36
C SER A 96 -0.52 -3.29 8.24
N GLU A 97 -0.28 -2.91 9.50
CA GLU A 97 -1.31 -2.45 10.43
C GLU A 97 -2.00 -1.18 9.92
N GLU A 98 -1.23 -0.20 9.46
CA GLU A 98 -1.79 1.04 8.91
C GLU A 98 -2.62 0.78 7.64
N LEU A 99 -2.12 -0.04 6.70
CA LEU A 99 -2.86 -0.40 5.50
C LEU A 99 -4.13 -1.20 5.82
N ASN A 100 -4.08 -2.11 6.81
CA ASN A 100 -5.26 -2.87 7.25
C ASN A 100 -6.31 -1.94 7.88
N ARG A 101 -5.88 -1.01 8.72
CA ARG A 101 -6.75 0.01 9.33
C ARG A 101 -7.42 0.88 8.26
N LEU A 102 -6.68 1.29 7.24
CA LEU A 102 -7.24 2.08 6.13
C LEU A 102 -8.19 1.24 5.26
N SER A 103 -7.86 -0.02 5.00
CA SER A 103 -8.72 -0.94 4.25
C SER A 103 -10.04 -1.20 4.97
N SER A 104 -10.03 -1.38 6.29
CA SER A 104 -11.26 -1.62 7.07
C SER A 104 -12.21 -0.44 7.09
N LEU A 105 -11.76 0.76 6.70
CA LEU A 105 -12.66 1.89 6.53
C LEU A 105 -13.48 1.78 5.23
N LEU A 106 -12.95 1.12 4.21
CA LEU A 106 -13.55 1.02 2.88
C LEU A 106 -14.50 -0.18 2.72
N THR A 107 -14.39 -1.17 3.59
CA THR A 107 -15.23 -2.38 3.63
C THR A 107 -16.40 -2.18 4.58
#